data_AF-A0A7V4BTA8-F1
#
_entry.id   AF-A0A7V4BTA8-F1
#
_cell.length_a   1.000
_cell.length_b   1.000
_cell.length_c   1.000
_cell.angle_alpha   90.00
_cell.angle_beta   90.00
_cell.angle_gamma   90.00
#
_symmetry.space_group_name_H-M   'P 1'
#
loop_
_entity.id
_entity.type
_entity.pdbx_description
1 polymer ?
#
loop_
_entity_poly.entity_id
_entity_poly.type
_entity_poly.pdbx_seq_one_letter_code
_entity_poly.pdbx_strand_id
1 'polypeptide(L)'
;MKTTKTIFRVLTLAAVLYATLFEVAAAVQKAYYVSPSGNDANPGTIDQPFLTITKARDMVRTINSNMTGDIIIYLRAGTYNTTSGITLTEDGTYHDSGTNGYNIIYSAYNNEEVIISGGQSISGWVIHDAAKNIYKAYFATGLKTRQLYVNCKRAIRARSSVVADGTL
;
A
#
# COMPACT_ATOMS: atom_id res chain seq x y z
N MET A 1 50.93 64.68 1.34
CA MET A 1 49.53 64.95 1.75
C MET A 1 48.64 64.19 0.76
N LYS A 2 47.96 63.07 1.05
CA LYS A 2 47.36 62.55 2.29
C LYS A 2 47.50 61.02 2.32
N THR A 3 47.95 60.49 3.46
CA THR A 3 47.83 59.09 3.90
C THR A 3 46.38 58.78 4.27
N THR A 4 45.79 57.62 3.92
CA THR A 4 44.60 57.08 4.62
C THR A 4 44.41 55.57 4.42
N LYS A 5 44.65 54.85 5.53
CA LYS A 5 43.92 53.71 6.14
C LYS A 5 43.69 52.39 5.39
N THR A 6 44.46 51.41 5.83
CA THR A 6 44.12 49.99 6.03
C THR A 6 42.78 49.81 6.75
N ILE A 7 41.89 48.95 6.24
CA ILE A 7 40.82 48.30 7.02
C ILE A 7 40.80 46.82 6.65
N PHE A 8 41.22 45.99 7.61
CA PHE A 8 40.99 44.55 7.65
C PHE A 8 39.48 44.27 7.64
N ARG A 9 39.01 43.46 6.69
CA ARG A 9 37.71 42.79 6.80
C ARG A 9 37.95 41.29 6.82
N VAL A 10 37.82 40.73 8.02
CA VAL A 10 37.69 39.29 8.25
C VAL A 10 36.37 38.86 7.62
N LEU A 11 36.43 38.21 6.46
CA LEU A 11 35.30 37.43 5.94
C LEU A 11 35.35 36.08 6.64
N THR A 12 34.53 35.92 7.67
CA THR A 12 34.24 34.63 8.29
C THR A 12 33.64 33.69 7.23
N LEU A 13 34.34 32.58 7.03
CA LEU A 13 34.01 31.47 6.15
C LEU A 13 32.76 30.75 6.69
N ALA A 14 31.57 31.23 6.36
CA ALA A 14 30.35 30.43 6.52
C ALA A 14 30.26 29.47 5.32
N ALA A 15 31.09 28.42 5.32
CA ALA A 15 30.87 27.28 4.46
C ALA A 15 29.57 26.61 4.93
N VAL A 16 28.46 27.02 4.33
CA VAL A 16 27.16 26.38 4.50
C VAL A 16 27.33 24.95 4.02
N LEU A 17 27.43 24.03 4.98
CA LEU A 17 27.43 22.60 4.76
C LEU A 17 26.03 22.21 4.27
N TYR A 18 25.78 22.35 2.96
CA TYR A 18 24.66 21.69 2.31
C TYR A 18 24.94 20.20 2.36
N ALA A 19 24.51 19.54 3.45
CA ALA A 19 24.43 18.10 3.50
C ALA A 19 23.39 17.67 2.44
N THR A 20 23.87 17.31 1.26
CA THR A 20 23.05 16.62 0.27
C THR A 20 22.61 15.30 0.90
N LEU A 21 21.33 15.21 1.24
CA LEU A 21 20.68 13.93 1.56
C LEU A 21 20.67 13.12 0.26
N PHE A 22 21.72 12.34 0.03
CA PHE A 22 21.66 11.25 -0.94
C PHE A 22 20.80 10.17 -0.31
N GLU A 23 19.61 9.94 -0.85
CA GLU A 23 18.91 8.67 -0.63
C GLU A 23 19.80 7.57 -1.23
N VAL A 24 20.51 6.85 -0.37
CA VAL A 24 21.20 5.63 -0.76
C VAL A 24 20.11 4.58 -0.98
N ALA A 25 19.56 4.53 -2.19
CA ALA A 25 18.71 3.42 -2.60
C ALA A 25 19.56 2.16 -2.56
N ALA A 26 19.16 1.19 -1.74
CA ALA A 26 19.84 -0.09 -1.70
C ALA A 26 19.74 -0.76 -3.08
N ALA A 27 20.77 -1.53 -3.46
CA ALA A 27 20.75 -2.29 -4.70
C ALA A 27 19.53 -3.23 -4.71
N VAL A 28 18.87 -3.42 -5.86
CA VAL A 28 17.73 -4.34 -5.96
C VAL A 28 18.24 -5.72 -6.38
N GLN A 29 18.04 -6.72 -5.53
CA GLN A 29 18.39 -8.12 -5.83
C GLN A 29 17.35 -8.77 -6.74
N LYS A 30 16.06 -8.55 -6.47
CA LYS A 30 14.97 -9.19 -7.20
C LYS A 30 13.69 -8.36 -7.16
N ALA A 31 12.95 -8.37 -8.26
CA ALA A 31 11.59 -7.86 -8.33
C ALA A 31 10.62 -8.99 -8.70
N TYR A 32 9.50 -9.07 -7.98
CA TYR A 32 8.34 -9.89 -8.32
C TYR A 32 7.14 -9.01 -8.61
N TYR A 33 6.25 -9.49 -9.46
CA TYR A 33 5.03 -8.79 -9.86
C TYR A 33 3.82 -9.63 -9.52
N VAL A 34 2.79 -8.97 -8.99
CA VAL A 34 1.50 -9.56 -8.66
C VAL A 34 0.42 -8.77 -9.39
N SER A 35 -0.55 -9.44 -9.99
CA SER A 35 -1.66 -8.78 -10.69
C SER A 35 -2.99 -9.51 -10.44
N PRO A 36 -4.13 -8.80 -10.33
CA PRO A 36 -5.43 -9.45 -10.23
C PRO A 36 -5.81 -10.30 -11.45
N SER A 37 -5.12 -10.12 -12.59
CA SER A 37 -5.26 -10.95 -13.80
C SER A 37 -4.09 -11.93 -14.00
N GLY A 38 -3.23 -12.09 -12.99
CA GLY A 38 -2.08 -13.00 -13.03
C GLY A 38 -2.45 -14.47 -12.79
N ASN A 39 -1.43 -15.29 -12.56
CA ASN A 39 -1.59 -16.70 -12.22
C ASN A 39 -0.47 -17.14 -11.26
N ASP A 40 -0.79 -17.86 -10.18
CA ASP A 40 0.21 -18.32 -9.20
C ASP A 40 1.13 -19.43 -9.71
N ALA A 41 0.84 -19.99 -10.88
CA ALA A 41 1.77 -20.85 -11.62
C ALA A 41 2.83 -20.08 -12.42
N ASN A 42 2.66 -18.76 -12.61
CA ASN A 42 3.61 -17.93 -13.33
C ASN A 42 4.92 -17.75 -12.55
N PRO A 43 6.02 -17.33 -13.20
CA PRO A 43 7.28 -17.04 -12.52
C PRO A 43 7.31 -15.73 -11.71
N GLY A 44 6.25 -14.91 -11.77
CA GLY A 44 6.19 -13.62 -11.06
C GLY A 44 6.96 -12.49 -11.75
N THR A 45 7.15 -12.58 -13.06
CA THR A 45 7.75 -11.50 -13.87
C THR A 45 6.71 -10.45 -14.26
N ILE A 46 7.14 -9.31 -14.81
CA ILE A 46 6.21 -8.25 -15.22
C ILE A 46 5.20 -8.72 -16.27
N ASP A 47 5.63 -9.57 -17.21
CA ASP A 47 4.79 -10.13 -18.27
C ASP A 47 3.98 -11.36 -17.83
N GLN A 48 4.48 -12.07 -16.81
CA GLN A 48 3.81 -13.23 -16.23
C GLN A 48 3.78 -13.09 -14.70
N PRO A 49 2.90 -12.20 -14.17
CA PRO A 49 2.83 -11.92 -12.76
C PRO A 49 2.12 -13.05 -12.00
N PHE A 50 2.43 -13.17 -10.70
CA PHE A 50 1.64 -13.99 -9.78
C PHE A 50 0.20 -13.44 -9.67
N LEU A 51 -0.73 -14.28 -9.27
CA LEU A 51 -2.11 -13.86 -8.98
C LEU A 51 -2.22 -13.28 -7.57
N THR A 52 -1.56 -13.89 -6.59
CA THR A 52 -1.73 -13.59 -5.18
C THR A 52 -0.49 -12.99 -4.52
N ILE A 53 -0.73 -12.07 -3.58
CA ILE A 53 0.35 -11.49 -2.74
C ILE A 53 0.98 -12.58 -1.88
N THR A 54 0.18 -13.55 -1.41
CA THR A 54 0.62 -14.73 -0.67
C THR A 54 1.66 -15.53 -1.46
N LYS A 55 1.42 -15.80 -2.74
CA LYS A 55 2.39 -16.52 -3.59
C LYS A 55 3.71 -15.76 -3.73
N ALA A 56 3.64 -14.43 -3.88
CA ALA A 56 4.84 -13.60 -3.95
C ALA A 56 5.64 -13.65 -2.63
N ARG A 57 4.98 -13.51 -1.48
CA ARG A 57 5.61 -13.68 -0.15
C ARG A 57 6.29 -15.04 -0.04
N ASP A 58 5.59 -16.11 -0.39
CA ASP A 58 6.13 -17.47 -0.30
C ASP A 58 7.34 -17.67 -1.20
N MET A 59 7.38 -17.02 -2.36
CA MET A 59 8.57 -17.01 -3.22
C MET A 59 9.72 -16.24 -2.57
N VAL A 60 9.46 -15.10 -1.94
CA VAL A 60 10.51 -14.32 -1.25
C VAL A 60 11.16 -15.09 -0.11
N ARG A 61 10.39 -15.87 0.66
CA ARG A 61 10.91 -16.76 1.71
C ARG A 61 11.99 -17.74 1.23
N THR A 62 12.02 -18.06 -0.06
CA THR A 62 13.03 -18.96 -0.64
C THR A 62 14.36 -18.29 -0.94
N ILE A 63 14.41 -16.95 -0.95
CA ILE A 63 15.58 -16.18 -1.42
C ILE A 63 16.03 -15.07 -0.45
N ASN A 64 15.35 -14.87 0.69
CA ASN A 64 15.63 -13.78 1.61
C ASN A 64 16.62 -14.12 2.74
N SER A 65 17.20 -15.33 2.78
CA SER A 65 18.14 -15.72 3.84
C SER A 65 19.54 -15.12 3.71
N ASN A 66 19.96 -14.79 2.49
CA ASN A 66 21.28 -14.20 2.19
C ASN A 66 21.13 -13.06 1.19
N MET A 67 20.42 -12.01 1.59
CA MET A 67 20.15 -10.90 0.69
C MET A 67 21.44 -10.14 0.34
N THR A 68 21.54 -9.73 -0.92
CA THR A 68 22.60 -8.84 -1.46
C THR A 68 22.03 -7.53 -1.98
N GLY A 69 20.72 -7.36 -1.83
CA GLY A 69 19.94 -6.21 -2.26
C GLY A 69 18.50 -6.33 -1.78
N ASP A 70 17.74 -5.24 -1.88
CA ASP A 70 16.32 -5.24 -1.59
C ASP A 70 15.56 -6.19 -2.52
N ILE A 71 14.51 -6.81 -2.00
CA ILE A 71 13.56 -7.59 -2.78
C ILE A 71 12.25 -6.81 -2.84
N ILE A 72 11.79 -6.49 -4.04
CA ILE A 72 10.60 -5.68 -4.24
C ILE A 72 9.47 -6.55 -4.80
N ILE A 73 8.30 -6.48 -4.17
CA ILE A 73 7.05 -7.06 -4.66
C ILE A 73 6.20 -5.90 -5.18
N TYR A 74 6.12 -5.80 -6.50
CA TYR A 74 5.30 -4.82 -7.20
C TYR A 74 3.87 -5.33 -7.38
N LEU A 75 2.91 -4.58 -6.85
CA LEU A 75 1.49 -4.79 -7.05
C LEU A 75 1.04 -3.99 -8.27
N ARG A 76 0.42 -4.66 -9.23
CA ARG A 76 -0.16 -4.04 -10.42
C ARG A 76 -1.55 -3.48 -10.11
N ALA A 77 -2.00 -2.53 -10.92
CA ALA A 77 -3.27 -1.85 -10.80
C ALA A 77 -4.43 -2.83 -10.59
N GLY A 78 -5.33 -2.49 -9.67
CA GLY A 78 -6.59 -3.19 -9.46
C GLY A 78 -6.86 -3.60 -8.00
N THR A 79 -7.92 -4.38 -7.85
CA THR A 79 -8.44 -4.79 -6.54
C THR A 79 -8.09 -6.24 -6.25
N TYR A 80 -7.33 -6.45 -5.18
CA TYR A 80 -6.97 -7.76 -4.65
C TYR A 80 -7.98 -8.12 -3.55
N ASN A 81 -8.97 -8.94 -3.90
CA ASN A 81 -9.94 -9.45 -2.94
C ASN A 81 -9.31 -10.57 -2.12
N THR A 82 -9.25 -10.40 -0.81
CA THR A 82 -8.71 -11.41 0.11
C THR A 82 -9.78 -11.89 1.07
N THR A 83 -9.90 -13.21 1.22
CA THR A 83 -10.82 -13.84 2.18
C THR A 83 -10.16 -14.10 3.54
N SER A 84 -8.84 -13.95 3.62
CA SER A 84 -8.03 -14.11 4.83
C SER A 84 -6.97 -13.01 4.92
N GLY A 85 -6.30 -12.89 6.07
CA GLY A 85 -5.17 -11.98 6.20
C GLY A 85 -3.96 -12.43 5.36
N ILE A 86 -3.19 -11.47 4.85
CA ILE A 86 -1.85 -11.73 4.31
C ILE A 86 -0.91 -11.77 5.52
N THR A 87 -0.62 -12.97 6.02
CA THR A 87 0.20 -13.14 7.21
C THR A 87 1.68 -12.93 6.88
N LEU A 88 2.34 -12.02 7.60
CA LEU A 88 3.79 -11.91 7.64
C LEU A 88 4.26 -12.43 9.00
N THR A 89 5.21 -13.34 9.01
CA THR A 89 5.68 -14.06 10.18
C THR A 89 7.21 -14.09 10.22
N GLU A 90 7.76 -13.96 11.42
CA GLU A 90 9.16 -14.22 11.70
C GLU A 90 9.24 -15.25 12.85
N ASP A 91 9.62 -16.48 12.53
CA ASP A 91 9.80 -17.59 13.47
C ASP A 91 10.90 -18.57 13.00
N GLY A 92 11.06 -19.72 13.66
CA GLY A 92 12.09 -20.71 13.29
C GLY A 92 11.85 -21.47 11.98
N THR A 93 10.71 -21.26 11.31
CA THR A 93 10.29 -21.92 10.07
C THR A 93 10.04 -20.90 8.95
N TYR A 94 9.41 -19.78 9.27
CA TYR A 94 9.03 -18.73 8.33
C TYR A 94 9.81 -17.45 8.62
N HIS A 95 10.45 -16.91 7.58
CA HIS A 95 11.23 -15.69 7.63
C HIS A 95 10.68 -14.71 6.60
N ASP A 96 9.96 -13.68 7.04
CA ASP A 96 9.44 -12.62 6.16
C ASP A 96 10.20 -11.29 6.31
N SER A 97 11.19 -11.24 7.21
CA SER A 97 12.08 -10.09 7.36
C SER A 97 13.19 -10.09 6.31
N GLY A 98 13.70 -8.88 6.01
CA GLY A 98 14.92 -8.74 5.23
C GLY A 98 16.16 -9.14 6.02
N THR A 99 17.22 -9.56 5.32
CA THR A 99 18.51 -9.95 5.91
C THR A 99 19.65 -9.09 5.38
N ASN A 100 20.82 -9.14 6.04
CA ASN A 100 22.04 -8.43 5.62
C ASN A 100 21.89 -6.91 5.45
N GLY A 101 20.94 -6.29 6.17
CA GLY A 101 20.66 -4.86 6.10
C GLY A 101 19.79 -4.42 4.91
N TYR A 102 19.22 -5.38 4.15
CA TYR A 102 18.31 -5.12 3.05
C TYR A 102 16.84 -5.33 3.44
N ASN A 103 15.93 -4.82 2.62
CA ASN A 103 14.49 -4.79 2.87
C ASN A 103 13.71 -5.66 1.90
N ILE A 104 12.55 -6.15 2.37
CA ILE A 104 11.50 -6.70 1.51
C ILE A 104 10.40 -5.65 1.41
N ILE A 105 10.16 -5.13 0.22
CA ILE A 105 9.32 -3.95 -0.02
C ILE A 105 8.10 -4.36 -0.83
N TYR A 106 6.90 -4.12 -0.30
CA TYR A 106 5.65 -4.25 -1.04
C TYR A 106 5.22 -2.86 -1.51
N SER A 107 5.09 -2.67 -2.82
CA SER A 107 4.78 -1.35 -3.38
C SER A 107 3.89 -1.44 -4.62
N ALA A 108 3.11 -0.39 -4.87
CA ALA A 108 2.42 -0.25 -6.15
C ALA A 108 3.45 -0.05 -7.27
N TYR A 109 3.24 -0.71 -8.42
CA TYR A 109 4.09 -0.50 -9.60
C TYR A 109 3.78 0.87 -10.21
N ASN A 110 4.79 1.71 -10.46
CA ASN A 110 4.65 2.98 -11.19
C ASN A 110 3.49 3.90 -10.73
N ASN A 111 3.24 3.96 -9.42
CA ASN A 111 2.13 4.73 -8.84
C ASN A 111 0.74 4.29 -9.34
N GLU A 112 0.59 3.05 -9.81
CA GLU A 112 -0.69 2.44 -10.13
C GLU A 112 -1.62 2.40 -8.89
N GLU A 113 -2.93 2.51 -9.12
CA GLU A 113 -3.92 2.41 -8.03
C GLU A 113 -4.13 0.93 -7.63
N VAL A 114 -3.74 0.61 -6.40
CA VAL A 114 -3.79 -0.74 -5.84
C VAL A 114 -4.68 -0.75 -4.60
N ILE A 115 -5.68 -1.63 -4.60
CA ILE A 115 -6.62 -1.79 -3.48
C ILE A 115 -6.53 -3.22 -2.96
N ILE A 116 -6.14 -3.39 -1.70
CA ILE A 116 -6.27 -4.67 -1.00
C ILE A 116 -7.59 -4.64 -0.23
N SER A 117 -8.53 -5.50 -0.63
CA SER A 117 -9.90 -5.51 -0.09
C SER A 117 -10.17 -6.80 0.66
N GLY A 118 -10.45 -6.70 1.97
CA GLY A 118 -11.09 -7.76 2.74
C GLY A 118 -12.62 -7.76 2.65
N GLY A 119 -13.20 -6.88 1.83
CA GLY A 119 -14.63 -6.74 1.66
C GLY A 119 -15.19 -7.69 0.59
N GLN A 120 -16.47 -8.03 0.72
CA GLN A 120 -17.20 -8.72 -0.32
C GLN A 120 -17.85 -7.72 -1.28
N SER A 121 -17.59 -7.86 -2.58
CA SER A 121 -18.28 -7.08 -3.61
C SER A 121 -19.75 -7.50 -3.69
N ILE A 122 -20.65 -6.52 -3.61
CA ILE A 122 -22.10 -6.74 -3.76
C ILE A 122 -22.53 -6.25 -5.14
N SER A 123 -23.00 -7.17 -5.97
CA SER A 123 -23.49 -6.94 -7.33
C SER A 123 -25.00 -7.13 -7.43
N GLY A 124 -25.59 -6.91 -8.62
CA GLY A 124 -27.02 -7.15 -8.85
C GLY A 124 -27.93 -6.11 -8.22
N TRP A 125 -27.48 -4.85 -8.14
CA TRP A 125 -28.29 -3.74 -7.66
C TRP A 125 -29.44 -3.45 -8.62
N VAL A 126 -30.65 -3.31 -8.07
CA VAL A 126 -31.86 -2.91 -8.79
C VAL A 126 -32.49 -1.70 -8.12
N ILE A 127 -33.16 -0.86 -8.92
CA ILE A 127 -33.92 0.28 -8.41
C ILE A 127 -35.07 -0.26 -7.55
N HIS A 128 -35.19 0.27 -6.33
CA HIS A 128 -36.31 0.00 -5.44
C HIS A 128 -37.32 1.15 -5.43
N ASP A 129 -36.83 2.39 -5.34
CA ASP A 129 -37.63 3.62 -5.40
C ASP A 129 -36.81 4.68 -6.16
N ALA A 130 -37.19 4.93 -7.42
CA ALA A 130 -36.48 5.86 -8.29
C ALA A 130 -36.60 7.31 -7.81
N ALA A 131 -37.76 7.70 -7.28
CA ALA A 131 -38.03 9.07 -6.82
C ALA A 131 -37.15 9.44 -5.62
N LYS A 132 -36.77 8.44 -4.81
CA LYS A 132 -35.88 8.62 -3.65
C LYS A 132 -34.44 8.16 -3.90
N ASN A 133 -34.11 7.74 -5.12
CA ASN A 133 -32.79 7.20 -5.49
C ASN A 133 -32.35 6.01 -4.60
N ILE A 134 -33.29 5.13 -4.25
CA ILE A 134 -33.05 3.95 -3.41
C ILE A 134 -32.85 2.72 -4.29
N TYR A 135 -31.74 2.01 -4.06
CA TYR A 135 -31.40 0.75 -4.71
C TYR A 135 -31.36 -0.37 -3.67
N LYS A 136 -31.61 -1.60 -4.13
CA LYS A 136 -31.47 -2.81 -3.33
C LYS A 136 -30.65 -3.86 -4.08
N ALA A 137 -29.91 -4.68 -3.35
CA ALA A 137 -29.22 -5.85 -3.86
C ALA A 137 -29.39 -7.00 -2.87
N TYR A 138 -29.43 -8.23 -3.39
CA TYR A 138 -29.37 -9.43 -2.58
C TYR A 138 -27.92 -9.86 -2.41
N PHE A 139 -27.58 -10.39 -1.24
CA PHE A 139 -26.25 -10.90 -0.93
C PHE A 139 -26.38 -12.24 -0.20
N ALA A 140 -25.28 -13.00 -0.17
CA ALA A 140 -25.25 -14.33 0.45
C ALA A 140 -25.67 -14.26 1.93
N THR A 141 -26.40 -15.27 2.39
CA THR A 141 -26.86 -15.37 3.78
C THR A 141 -25.66 -15.32 4.74
N GLY A 142 -25.82 -14.61 5.86
CA GLY A 142 -24.80 -14.53 6.92
C GLY A 142 -23.88 -13.30 6.89
N LEU A 143 -23.92 -12.47 5.85
CA LEU A 143 -23.16 -11.21 5.86
C LEU A 143 -23.73 -10.23 6.90
N LYS A 144 -22.95 -10.00 7.96
CA LYS A 144 -23.21 -8.96 8.96
C LYS A 144 -22.14 -7.88 8.83
N THR A 145 -22.51 -6.70 8.33
CA THR A 145 -21.59 -5.57 8.18
C THR A 145 -22.11 -4.32 8.88
N ARG A 146 -21.19 -3.45 9.30
CA ARG A 146 -21.49 -2.11 9.83
C ARG A 146 -21.07 -1.00 8.86
N GLN A 147 -20.48 -1.35 7.72
CA GLN A 147 -19.96 -0.43 6.73
C GLN A 147 -20.33 -0.89 5.32
N LEU A 148 -20.65 0.08 4.48
CA LEU A 148 -20.82 -0.07 3.04
C LEU A 148 -19.93 0.96 2.36
N TYR A 149 -19.28 0.59 1.26
CA TYR A 149 -18.49 1.50 0.44
C TYR A 149 -19.02 1.49 -0.98
N VAL A 150 -19.08 2.65 -1.61
CA VAL A 150 -19.48 2.84 -3.01
C VAL A 150 -18.36 3.63 -3.69
N ASN A 151 -17.74 3.06 -4.72
CA ASN A 151 -16.58 3.65 -5.42
C ASN A 151 -15.50 4.13 -4.43
N CYS A 152 -15.10 3.23 -3.53
CA CYS A 152 -14.10 3.48 -2.47
C CYS A 152 -14.47 4.55 -1.43
N LYS A 153 -15.69 5.12 -1.47
CA LYS A 153 -16.19 6.08 -0.48
C LYS A 153 -17.14 5.42 0.50
N ARG A 154 -16.92 5.63 1.81
CA ARG A 154 -17.78 5.07 2.86
C ARG A 154 -19.17 5.70 2.80
N ALA A 155 -20.20 4.87 2.69
CA ALA A 155 -21.60 5.30 2.81
C ALA A 155 -21.98 5.53 4.28
N ILE A 156 -22.96 6.40 4.50
CA ILE A 156 -23.51 6.65 5.84
C ILE A 156 -24.52 5.55 6.15
N ARG A 157 -24.29 4.82 7.25
CA ARG A 157 -25.30 3.90 7.78
C ARG A 157 -26.52 4.71 8.23
N ALA A 158 -27.70 4.32 7.75
CA ALA A 158 -28.95 4.97 8.12
C ALA A 158 -29.07 5.12 9.64
N ARG A 159 -29.46 6.32 10.06
CA ARG A 159 -29.61 6.73 11.46
C ARG A 159 -30.74 7.74 11.56
N SER A 160 -31.43 7.79 12.70
CA SER A 160 -32.32 8.90 13.03
C SER A 160 -31.50 10.10 13.53
N SER A 161 -32.06 11.30 13.40
CA SER A 161 -31.61 12.43 14.20
C SER A 161 -32.03 12.21 15.65
N VAL A 162 -31.08 12.28 16.58
CA VAL A 162 -31.43 12.45 18.00
C VAL A 162 -31.85 13.89 18.15
N VAL A 163 -33.14 14.14 18.36
CA VAL A 163 -33.61 15.41 18.89
C VAL A 163 -33.48 15.26 20.39
N ALA A 164 -32.52 15.95 21.02
CA ALA A 164 -32.51 16.05 22.47
C ALA A 164 -33.68 16.97 22.85
N ASP A 165 -34.77 16.41 23.37
CA ASP A 165 -35.82 17.19 24.01
C ASP A 165 -35.29 17.62 25.39
N GLY A 166 -34.57 18.74 25.39
CA GLY A 166 -34.02 19.36 26.60
C GLY A 166 -35.08 19.93 27.53
N THR A 167 -35.94 19.10 28.09
CA THR A 167 -36.70 19.41 29.30
C THR A 167 -35.97 18.82 30.50
N LEU A 168 -35.26 19.69 31.22
CA LEU A 168 -34.86 19.49 32.61
C LEU A 168 -36.07 19.57 33.53
#